data_AF-A0A8T4T5K6-F1
#
_entry.id   AF-A0A8T4T5K6-F1
#
_cell.length_a   1.000
_cell.length_b   1.000
_cell.length_c   1.000
_cell.angle_alpha   90.00
_cell.angle_beta   90.00
_cell.angle_gamma   90.00
#
_symmetry.space_group_name_H-M   'P 1'
#
loop_
_entity.id
_entity.type
_entity.pdbx_description
1 polymer ?
#
loop_
_entity_poly.entity_id
_entity_poly.type
_entity_poly.pdbx_seq_one_letter_code
_entity_poly.pdbx_strand_id
1 'polypeptide(L)'
;MNYDQHFIKDDLVAARIVKYARVSSKYKVIEIGSGNGVITKQLVKKSPVTTIEIDPKLCEELEKLKLPNLKVINKNILSYNIDFDIAVSNLPFNICEPYFNILIKKEFKRCVFCVPISFSNRLTNEQGLLSLIIPLFFKIKVLETIPREAILPIPKTDCAIISVVPQRICSKKNSVIKEIYLQMDKKLKVAIRESYCKVLKLTKKQANERLPKLDYLEKRVYMLNYIEWKQLILQI
;
A
#
# COMPACT_ATOMS: atom_id res chain seq x y z
N MET A 1 12.94 -11.83 17.29
CA MET A 1 11.95 -10.78 16.94
C MET A 1 10.64 -11.47 16.65
N ASN A 2 9.52 -11.00 17.21
CA ASN A 2 8.21 -11.56 16.91
C ASN A 2 7.67 -10.83 15.67
N TYR A 3 7.85 -11.43 14.49
CA TYR A 3 7.26 -10.91 13.26
C TYR A 3 5.78 -11.31 13.30
N ASP A 4 4.86 -10.34 13.17
CA ASP A 4 3.41 -10.60 13.11
C ASP A 4 3.10 -11.40 11.83
N GLN A 5 3.25 -12.71 11.92
CA GLN A 5 3.26 -13.63 10.79
C GLN A 5 1.91 -14.32 10.68
N HIS A 6 1.19 -13.97 9.62
CA HIS A 6 -0.03 -14.63 9.21
C HIS A 6 0.21 -15.25 7.84
N PHE A 7 0.10 -16.58 7.74
CA PHE A 7 0.38 -17.35 6.54
C PHE A 7 -0.91 -17.86 5.93
N ILE A 8 -1.09 -17.65 4.62
CA ILE A 8 -2.12 -18.39 3.88
C ILE A 8 -1.70 -19.85 3.85
N LYS A 9 -2.58 -20.75 4.31
CA LYS A 9 -2.38 -22.21 4.22
C LYS A 9 -3.18 -22.87 3.10
N ASP A 10 -4.16 -22.18 2.55
CA ASP A 10 -5.05 -22.70 1.52
C ASP A 10 -4.50 -22.41 0.12
N ASP A 11 -4.07 -23.46 -0.59
CA ASP A 11 -3.57 -23.39 -1.96
C ASP A 11 -4.61 -22.85 -2.96
N LEU A 12 -5.90 -23.07 -2.71
CA LEU A 12 -6.98 -22.54 -3.56
C LEU A 12 -7.09 -21.03 -3.38
N VAL A 13 -6.94 -20.51 -2.15
CA VAL A 13 -6.89 -19.06 -1.89
C VAL A 13 -5.68 -18.46 -2.61
N ALA A 14 -4.50 -19.07 -2.47
CA ALA A 14 -3.29 -18.60 -3.16
C ALA A 14 -3.45 -18.60 -4.69
N ALA A 15 -4.05 -19.64 -5.25
CA ALA A 15 -4.34 -19.72 -6.69
C ALA A 15 -5.30 -18.59 -7.15
N ARG A 16 -6.32 -18.26 -6.36
CA ARG A 16 -7.24 -17.14 -6.65
C ARG A 16 -6.53 -15.79 -6.58
N ILE A 17 -5.70 -15.55 -5.57
CA ILE A 17 -4.86 -14.33 -5.46
C ILE A 17 -4.02 -14.14 -6.73
N VAL A 18 -3.31 -15.18 -7.18
CA VAL A 18 -2.48 -15.14 -8.40
C VAL A 18 -3.33 -14.91 -9.64
N LYS A 19 -4.50 -15.55 -9.73
CA LYS A 19 -5.46 -15.35 -10.84
C LYS A 19 -5.90 -13.89 -10.94
N TYR A 20 -6.25 -13.25 -9.82
CA TYR A 20 -6.64 -11.84 -9.79
C TYR A 20 -5.50 -10.89 -10.16
N ALA A 21 -4.26 -11.24 -9.81
CA ALA A 21 -3.09 -10.43 -10.13
C ALA A 21 -2.85 -10.31 -11.65
N ARG A 22 -3.23 -11.34 -12.41
CA ARG A 22 -3.03 -11.42 -13.87
C ARG A 22 -1.56 -11.21 -14.24
N VAL A 23 -0.68 -11.89 -13.51
CA VAL A 23 0.77 -11.86 -13.73
C VAL A 23 1.13 -12.54 -15.05
N SER A 24 2.24 -12.10 -15.65
CA SER A 24 2.85 -12.73 -16.82
C SER A 24 4.33 -12.33 -16.87
N SER A 25 5.12 -13.05 -17.67
CA SER A 25 6.55 -12.78 -17.87
C SER A 25 6.88 -11.39 -18.44
N LYS A 26 5.88 -10.63 -18.91
CA LYS A 26 6.03 -9.25 -19.39
C LYS A 26 6.16 -8.22 -18.26
N TYR A 27 5.90 -8.62 -17.02
CA TYR A 27 5.86 -7.73 -15.86
C TYR A 27 6.96 -8.09 -14.87
N LYS A 28 7.55 -7.07 -14.23
CA LYS A 28 8.35 -7.26 -13.02
C LYS A 28 7.41 -7.58 -11.86
N VAL A 29 7.36 -8.86 -11.47
CA VAL A 29 6.49 -9.34 -10.39
C VAL A 29 7.28 -9.44 -9.11
N ILE A 30 6.77 -8.80 -8.06
CA ILE A 30 7.27 -8.99 -6.71
C ILE A 30 6.23 -9.65 -5.82
N GLU A 31 6.72 -10.38 -4.83
CA GLU A 31 5.93 -10.83 -3.70
C GLU A 31 6.49 -10.23 -2.40
N ILE A 32 5.61 -9.69 -1.56
CA ILE A 32 5.98 -9.07 -0.29
C ILE A 32 5.60 -10.03 0.82
N GLY A 33 6.51 -10.32 1.75
CA GLY A 33 6.23 -11.26 2.84
C GLY A 33 5.86 -12.63 2.30
N SER A 34 6.79 -13.27 1.58
CA SER A 34 6.55 -14.58 0.93
C SER A 34 6.24 -15.70 1.91
N GLY A 35 6.60 -15.56 3.20
CA GLY A 35 6.28 -16.53 4.22
C GLY A 35 6.77 -17.93 3.87
N ASN A 36 5.92 -18.93 4.08
CA ASN A 36 6.20 -20.33 3.75
C ASN A 36 6.09 -20.65 2.23
N GLY A 37 5.93 -19.64 1.38
CA GLY A 37 5.98 -19.76 -0.08
C GLY A 37 4.72 -20.28 -0.75
N VAL A 38 3.57 -20.26 -0.07
CA VAL A 38 2.31 -20.78 -0.63
C VAL A 38 1.87 -19.98 -1.87
N ILE A 39 1.90 -18.64 -1.79
CA ILE A 39 1.65 -17.78 -2.96
C ILE A 39 2.82 -17.88 -3.94
N THR A 40 4.07 -17.83 -3.46
CA THR A 40 5.29 -17.94 -4.28
C THR A 40 5.24 -19.11 -5.25
N LYS A 41 4.92 -20.31 -4.76
CA LYS A 41 4.81 -21.54 -5.56
C LYS A 41 3.80 -21.43 -6.70
N GLN A 42 2.75 -20.62 -6.54
CA GLN A 42 1.75 -20.40 -7.60
C GLN A 42 2.20 -19.30 -8.57
N LEU A 43 2.88 -18.25 -8.08
CA LEU A 43 3.37 -17.15 -8.92
C LEU A 43 4.47 -17.61 -9.89
N VAL A 44 5.44 -18.39 -9.42
CA VAL A 44 6.60 -18.84 -10.23
C VAL A 44 6.20 -19.70 -11.44
N LYS A 45 5.02 -20.33 -11.37
CA LYS A 45 4.43 -21.09 -12.49
C LYS A 45 3.96 -20.19 -13.64
N LYS A 46 3.87 -18.87 -13.43
CA LYS A 46 3.28 -17.90 -14.38
C LYS A 46 4.26 -16.81 -14.81
N SER A 47 5.26 -16.50 -14.00
CA SER A 47 6.24 -15.43 -14.25
C SER A 47 7.49 -15.66 -13.39
N PRO A 48 8.66 -15.11 -13.77
CA PRO A 48 9.73 -14.84 -12.81
C PRO A 48 9.24 -13.92 -11.69
N VAL A 49 9.66 -14.23 -10.46
CA VAL A 49 9.21 -13.58 -9.22
C VAL A 49 10.41 -13.21 -8.37
N THR A 50 10.38 -12.00 -7.81
CA THR A 50 11.28 -11.61 -6.73
C THR A 50 10.49 -11.50 -5.42
N THR A 51 10.84 -12.31 -4.42
CA THR A 51 10.24 -12.19 -3.08
C THR A 51 11.06 -11.25 -2.21
N ILE A 52 10.38 -10.49 -1.34
CA ILE A 52 10.99 -9.67 -0.30
C ILE A 52 10.47 -10.18 1.05
N GLU A 53 11.36 -10.79 1.83
CA GLU A 53 11.02 -11.39 3.12
C GLU A 53 11.95 -10.86 4.21
N ILE A 54 11.41 -10.51 5.37
CA ILE A 54 12.18 -9.95 6.48
C ILE A 54 12.78 -11.05 7.35
N ASP A 55 12.11 -12.20 7.46
CA ASP A 55 12.59 -13.32 8.28
C ASP A 55 13.65 -14.12 7.52
N PRO A 56 14.92 -14.12 7.97
CA PRO A 56 15.99 -14.86 7.29
C PRO A 56 15.73 -16.38 7.29
N LYS A 57 15.06 -16.94 8.30
CA LYS A 57 14.78 -18.39 8.33
C LYS A 57 13.83 -18.80 7.21
N LEU A 58 12.79 -17.99 6.97
CA LEU A 58 11.85 -18.22 5.88
C LEU A 58 12.51 -18.04 4.51
N CYS A 59 13.47 -17.11 4.40
CA CYS A 59 14.28 -16.96 3.19
C CYS A 59 15.07 -18.25 2.89
N GLU A 60 15.76 -18.81 3.89
CA GLU A 60 16.51 -20.06 3.73
C GLU A 60 15.58 -21.24 3.36
N GLU A 61 14.40 -21.33 3.97
CA GLU A 61 13.41 -22.37 3.64
C GLU A 61 12.89 -22.24 2.21
N LEU A 62 12.62 -21.02 1.73
CA LEU A 62 12.21 -20.75 0.36
C LEU A 62 13.31 -21.11 -0.65
N GLU A 63 14.57 -20.79 -0.36
CA GLU A 63 15.70 -21.13 -1.23
C GLU A 63 15.89 -22.64 -1.35
N LYS A 64 15.66 -23.40 -0.27
CA LYS A 64 15.71 -24.88 -0.27
C LYS A 64 14.67 -25.51 -1.20
N LEU A 65 13.57 -24.81 -1.52
CA LEU A 65 12.57 -25.29 -2.47
C LEU A 65 13.10 -25.36 -3.92
N LYS A 66 14.23 -24.70 -4.22
CA LYS A 66 14.88 -24.69 -5.54
C LYS A 66 13.91 -24.38 -6.69
N LEU A 67 12.98 -23.45 -6.45
CA LEU A 67 11.97 -23.09 -7.44
C LEU A 67 12.62 -22.35 -8.61
N PRO A 68 12.46 -22.82 -9.86
CA PRO A 68 12.95 -22.08 -11.01
C PRO A 68 12.21 -20.74 -11.11
N ASN A 69 12.91 -19.72 -11.59
CA ASN A 69 12.40 -18.35 -11.75
C ASN A 69 12.07 -17.60 -10.42
N LEU A 70 12.52 -18.12 -9.27
CA LEU A 70 12.44 -17.42 -8.00
C LEU A 70 13.76 -16.71 -7.67
N LYS A 71 13.66 -15.45 -7.27
CA LYS A 71 14.72 -14.71 -6.58
C LYS A 71 14.24 -14.34 -5.18
N VAL A 72 15.00 -14.70 -4.15
CA VAL A 72 14.70 -14.34 -2.76
C VAL A 72 15.55 -13.15 -2.33
N ILE A 73 14.94 -12.16 -1.69
CA ILE A 73 15.63 -11.00 -1.11
C ILE A 73 15.27 -10.89 0.37
N ASN A 74 16.26 -11.08 1.24
CA ASN A 74 16.08 -10.88 2.68
C ASN A 74 16.24 -9.40 3.07
N LYS A 75 15.14 -8.64 3.04
CA LYS A 75 15.09 -7.21 3.38
C LYS A 75 13.74 -6.83 3.97
N ASN A 76 13.71 -5.73 4.73
CA ASN A 76 12.46 -5.08 5.13
C ASN A 76 11.91 -4.25 3.96
N ILE A 77 10.73 -4.58 3.46
CA ILE A 77 10.09 -3.87 2.35
C ILE A 77 9.81 -2.39 2.65
N LEU A 78 9.66 -2.01 3.92
CA LEU A 78 9.43 -0.61 4.31
C LEU A 78 10.66 0.28 4.12
N SER A 79 11.86 -0.29 4.09
CA SER A 79 13.12 0.43 3.89
C SER A 79 13.85 0.05 2.60
N TYR A 80 13.42 -1.01 1.91
CA TYR A 80 14.05 -1.49 0.69
C TYR A 80 13.33 -0.95 -0.56
N ASN A 81 14.06 -0.17 -1.35
CA ASN A 81 13.54 0.39 -2.59
C ASN A 81 13.73 -0.59 -3.76
N ILE A 82 12.63 -1.10 -4.30
CA ILE A 82 12.61 -1.96 -5.50
C ILE A 82 11.53 -1.49 -6.48
N ASP A 83 11.83 -1.54 -7.77
CA ASP A 83 10.87 -1.25 -8.83
C ASP A 83 10.13 -2.50 -9.26
N PHE A 84 8.83 -2.37 -9.50
CA PHE A 84 7.96 -3.48 -9.87
C PHE A 84 6.79 -2.98 -10.72
N ASP A 85 6.25 -3.87 -11.56
CA ASP A 85 4.99 -3.62 -12.26
C ASP A 85 3.81 -4.14 -11.45
N ILE A 86 3.97 -5.33 -10.86
CA ILE A 86 2.90 -6.01 -10.11
C ILE A 86 3.44 -6.49 -8.76
N ALA A 87 2.75 -6.14 -7.69
CA ALA A 87 3.00 -6.70 -6.36
C ALA A 87 1.85 -7.62 -5.94
N VAL A 88 2.19 -8.78 -5.41
CA VAL A 88 1.23 -9.75 -4.86
C VAL A 88 1.64 -10.08 -3.42
N SER A 89 0.70 -10.20 -2.50
CA SER A 89 1.06 -10.49 -1.11
C SER A 89 -0.14 -10.96 -0.29
N ASN A 90 0.11 -11.84 0.68
CA ASN A 90 -0.63 -11.78 1.93
C ASN A 90 0.04 -10.73 2.80
N LEU A 91 -0.39 -9.47 2.66
CA LEU A 91 0.38 -8.33 3.14
C LEU A 91 0.49 -8.42 4.66
N PRO A 92 1.70 -8.37 5.27
CA PRO A 92 1.81 -8.47 6.71
C PRO A 92 0.96 -7.39 7.39
N PHE A 93 0.13 -7.80 8.34
CA PHE A 93 -1.00 -6.97 8.79
C PHE A 93 -0.55 -5.68 9.48
N ASN A 94 0.55 -5.77 10.22
CA ASN A 94 1.19 -4.63 10.86
C ASN A 94 1.79 -3.59 9.88
N ILE A 95 2.04 -3.95 8.61
CA ILE A 95 2.63 -3.03 7.63
C ILE A 95 1.66 -2.53 6.56
N CYS A 96 0.38 -2.90 6.62
CA CYS A 96 -0.61 -2.53 5.61
C CYS A 96 -0.64 -1.02 5.35
N GLU A 97 -0.87 -0.21 6.39
CA GLU A 97 -0.91 1.25 6.28
C GLU A 97 0.43 1.90 5.86
N PRO A 98 1.58 1.62 6.52
CA PRO A 98 2.85 2.22 6.10
C PRO A 98 3.25 1.79 4.67
N TYR A 99 2.89 0.58 4.23
CA TYR A 99 3.17 0.16 2.86
C TYR A 99 2.32 0.92 1.84
N PHE A 100 1.05 1.22 2.14
CA PHE A 100 0.24 2.09 1.28
C PHE A 100 0.85 3.50 1.14
N ASN A 101 1.47 4.03 2.20
CA ASN A 101 2.21 5.31 2.12
C ASN A 101 3.42 5.25 1.17
N ILE A 102 4.09 4.09 1.10
CA ILE A 102 5.16 3.84 0.14
C ILE A 102 4.58 3.75 -1.28
N LEU A 103 3.46 3.04 -1.47
CA LEU A 103 2.82 2.90 -2.77
C LEU A 103 2.45 4.25 -3.37
N ILE A 104 2.04 5.24 -2.57
CA ILE A 104 1.72 6.61 -3.05
C ILE A 104 2.91 7.23 -3.81
N LYS A 105 4.14 6.84 -3.48
CA LYS A 105 5.38 7.33 -4.09
C LYS A 105 5.89 6.45 -5.23
N LYS A 106 5.23 5.32 -5.51
CA LYS A 106 5.69 4.31 -6.46
C LYS A 106 4.93 4.37 -7.77
N GLU A 107 5.64 4.08 -8.85
CA GLU A 107 5.03 3.77 -10.14
C GLU A 107 4.88 2.25 -10.25
N PHE A 108 3.65 1.80 -10.48
CA PHE A 108 3.33 0.39 -10.67
C PHE A 108 2.07 0.26 -11.53
N LYS A 109 1.72 -0.95 -11.94
CA LYS A 109 0.52 -1.21 -12.76
C LYS A 109 -0.64 -1.73 -11.92
N ARG A 110 -0.37 -2.66 -10.99
CA ARG A 110 -1.39 -3.27 -10.14
C ARG A 110 -0.78 -3.89 -8.91
N CYS A 111 -1.49 -3.86 -7.79
CA CYS A 111 -1.25 -4.78 -6.70
C CYS A 111 -2.48 -5.64 -6.42
N VAL A 112 -2.24 -6.85 -5.94
CA VAL A 112 -3.28 -7.71 -5.36
C VAL A 112 -2.82 -8.16 -3.99
N PHE A 113 -3.53 -7.73 -2.96
CA PHE A 113 -3.18 -8.01 -1.57
C PHE A 113 -4.30 -8.74 -0.88
N CYS A 114 -3.96 -9.75 -0.10
CA CYS A 114 -4.80 -10.22 0.99
C CYS A 114 -4.47 -9.40 2.24
N VAL A 115 -5.49 -8.80 2.85
CA VAL A 115 -5.40 -7.92 4.03
C VAL A 115 -6.54 -8.24 5.01
N PRO A 116 -6.47 -7.83 6.29
CA PRO A 116 -7.61 -7.95 7.19
C PRO A 116 -8.81 -7.17 6.67
N ILE A 117 -10.02 -7.71 6.84
CA ILE A 117 -11.25 -7.05 6.38
C ILE A 117 -11.44 -5.68 7.02
N SER A 118 -11.01 -5.52 8.27
CA SER A 118 -11.00 -4.23 8.97
C SER A 118 -10.14 -3.19 8.26
N PHE A 119 -8.96 -3.58 7.76
CA PHE A 119 -8.12 -2.68 6.96
C PHE A 119 -8.78 -2.36 5.61
N SER A 120 -9.35 -3.36 4.94
CA SER A 120 -10.10 -3.13 3.70
C SER A 120 -11.25 -2.12 3.91
N ASN A 121 -12.00 -2.25 5.00
CA ASN A 121 -13.10 -1.33 5.34
C ASN A 121 -12.61 0.09 5.61
N ARG A 122 -11.45 0.26 6.27
CA ARG A 122 -10.80 1.57 6.45
C ARG A 122 -10.43 2.24 5.12
N LEU A 123 -10.18 1.46 4.06
CA LEU A 123 -9.89 1.98 2.72
C LEU A 123 -11.16 2.38 1.93
N THR A 124 -12.28 1.69 2.15
CA THR A 124 -13.45 1.80 1.25
C THR A 124 -14.74 2.31 1.90
N ASN A 125 -15.02 1.91 3.14
CA ASN A 125 -16.36 1.99 3.72
C ASN A 125 -16.44 2.91 4.96
N GLU A 126 -15.38 2.94 5.77
CA GLU A 126 -15.39 3.70 7.02
C GLU A 126 -15.10 5.18 6.77
N GLN A 127 -15.66 6.06 7.60
CA GLN A 127 -15.31 7.48 7.60
C GLN A 127 -13.98 7.68 8.33
N GLY A 128 -12.88 7.68 7.58
CA GLY A 128 -11.53 7.81 8.11
C GLY A 128 -10.59 8.49 7.13
N LEU A 129 -9.38 8.79 7.57
CA LEU A 129 -8.39 9.47 6.75
C LEU A 129 -8.05 8.67 5.47
N LEU A 130 -7.87 7.34 5.62
CA LEU A 130 -7.50 6.49 4.50
C LEU A 130 -8.59 6.45 3.42
N SER A 131 -9.87 6.39 3.79
CA SER A 131 -10.97 6.41 2.82
C SER A 131 -11.16 7.74 2.11
N LEU A 132 -10.65 8.85 2.66
CA LEU A 132 -10.59 10.13 1.94
C LEU A 132 -9.39 10.21 0.98
N ILE A 133 -8.23 9.76 1.43
CA ILE A 133 -6.95 10.02 0.75
C ILE A 133 -6.62 8.96 -0.29
N ILE A 134 -6.76 7.68 0.07
CA ILE A 134 -6.36 6.56 -0.78
C ILE A 134 -7.10 6.58 -2.13
N PRO A 135 -8.42 6.86 -2.19
CA PRO A 135 -9.13 6.96 -3.46
C PRO A 135 -8.67 8.09 -4.39
N LEU A 136 -7.90 9.07 -3.90
CA LEU A 136 -7.32 10.11 -4.77
C LEU A 136 -6.15 9.58 -5.61
N PHE A 137 -5.52 8.48 -5.18
CA PHE A 137 -4.32 7.91 -5.79
C PHE A 137 -4.53 6.52 -6.35
N PHE A 138 -5.44 5.75 -5.76
CA PHE A 138 -5.66 4.35 -6.11
C PHE A 138 -7.13 4.06 -6.32
N LYS A 139 -7.41 3.20 -7.30
CA LYS A 139 -8.70 2.53 -7.43
C LYS A 139 -8.59 1.24 -6.64
N ILE A 140 -9.30 1.20 -5.51
CA ILE A 140 -9.39 0.02 -4.65
C ILE A 140 -10.65 -0.77 -5.01
N LYS A 141 -10.52 -2.09 -5.15
CA LYS A 141 -11.67 -3.00 -5.27
C LYS A 141 -11.49 -4.18 -4.34
N VAL A 142 -12.50 -4.48 -3.54
CA VAL A 142 -12.61 -5.78 -2.87
C VAL A 142 -13.02 -6.79 -3.93
N LEU A 143 -12.16 -7.78 -4.17
CA LEU A 143 -12.36 -8.83 -5.17
C LEU A 143 -13.09 -10.03 -4.54
N GLU A 144 -12.74 -10.36 -3.31
CA GLU A 144 -13.24 -11.52 -2.60
C GLU A 144 -13.01 -11.35 -1.09
N THR A 145 -13.93 -11.82 -0.26
CA THR A 145 -13.73 -12.00 1.18
C THR A 145 -13.34 -13.45 1.44
N ILE A 146 -12.31 -13.67 2.25
CA ILE A 146 -11.85 -15.01 2.63
C ILE A 146 -12.03 -15.22 4.13
N PRO A 147 -12.46 -16.42 4.55
CA PRO A 147 -12.61 -16.75 5.96
C PRO A 147 -11.24 -16.74 6.65
N ARG A 148 -11.17 -16.22 7.87
CA ARG A 148 -9.94 -16.17 8.67
C ARG A 148 -9.29 -17.54 8.88
N GLU A 149 -10.07 -18.62 8.83
CA GLU A 149 -9.62 -20.00 8.98
C GLU A 149 -8.68 -20.45 7.85
N ALA A 150 -8.63 -19.73 6.73
CA ALA A 150 -7.68 -19.94 5.64
C ALA A 150 -6.25 -19.43 5.96
N ILE A 151 -6.07 -18.75 7.11
CA ILE A 151 -4.82 -18.12 7.53
C ILE A 151 -4.36 -18.69 8.88
N LEU A 152 -3.05 -18.87 9.05
CA LEU A 152 -2.42 -19.36 10.28
C LEU A 152 -1.23 -18.49 10.72
N PRO A 153 -1.14 -18.11 12.02
CA PRO A 153 -2.15 -18.27 13.06
C PRO A 153 -3.47 -17.56 12.68
N ILE A 154 -4.59 -18.06 13.19
CA ILE A 154 -5.92 -17.55 12.83
C ILE A 154 -6.03 -16.08 13.31
N PRO A 155 -6.30 -15.12 12.40
CA PRO A 155 -6.44 -13.72 12.78
C PRO A 155 -7.78 -13.43 13.47
N LYS A 156 -7.89 -12.25 14.07
CA LYS A 156 -9.11 -11.83 14.81
C LYS A 156 -10.33 -11.69 13.90
N THR A 157 -10.11 -11.29 12.65
CA THR A 157 -11.16 -11.01 11.66
C THR A 157 -10.90 -11.77 10.38
N ASP A 158 -11.95 -11.89 9.55
CA ASP A 158 -11.80 -12.31 8.16
C ASP A 158 -10.85 -11.41 7.38
N CYS A 159 -10.46 -11.88 6.21
CA CYS A 159 -9.58 -11.16 5.31
C CYS A 159 -10.27 -10.86 3.98
N ALA A 160 -9.71 -9.94 3.23
CA ALA A 160 -10.20 -9.52 1.93
C ALA A 160 -9.05 -9.52 0.94
N ILE A 161 -9.30 -10.08 -0.25
CA ILE A 161 -8.43 -9.91 -1.41
C ILE A 161 -8.82 -8.60 -2.08
N ILE A 162 -7.91 -7.63 -2.09
CA ILE A 162 -8.12 -6.32 -2.70
C ILE A 162 -7.23 -6.14 -3.93
N SER A 163 -7.78 -5.46 -4.95
CA SER A 163 -7.00 -4.93 -6.07
C SER A 163 -6.72 -3.45 -5.83
N VAL A 164 -5.47 -3.06 -6.04
CA VAL A 164 -5.00 -1.67 -5.97
C VAL A 164 -4.45 -1.30 -7.34
N VAL A 165 -5.03 -0.30 -7.99
CA VAL A 165 -4.55 0.19 -9.29
C VAL A 165 -4.30 1.69 -9.20
N PRO A 166 -3.12 2.20 -9.58
CA PRO A 166 -2.85 3.64 -9.64
C PRO A 166 -3.87 4.35 -10.53
N GLN A 167 -4.47 5.39 -9.98
CA GLN A 167 -5.22 6.34 -10.76
C GLN A 167 -4.25 7.35 -11.34
N ARG A 168 -4.46 7.75 -12.59
CA ARG A 168 -3.78 8.93 -13.12
C ARG A 168 -4.19 10.09 -12.22
N ILE A 169 -3.21 10.71 -11.57
CA ILE A 169 -3.42 11.94 -10.82
C ILE A 169 -3.66 13.03 -11.86
N CYS A 170 -4.93 13.20 -12.26
CA CYS A 170 -5.28 14.06 -13.38
C CYS A 170 -5.30 15.55 -13.02
N SER A 171 -5.29 15.91 -11.74
CA SER A 171 -5.40 17.30 -11.29
C SER A 171 -4.19 17.76 -10.47
N LYS A 172 -3.78 19.02 -10.68
CA LYS A 172 -2.79 19.69 -9.82
C LYS A 172 -3.23 19.68 -8.35
N LYS A 173 -4.54 19.77 -8.09
CA LYS A 173 -5.15 19.65 -6.77
C LYS A 173 -4.79 18.33 -6.07
N ASN A 174 -5.01 17.18 -6.72
CA ASN A 174 -4.67 15.88 -6.13
C ASN A 174 -3.17 15.73 -5.90
N SER A 175 -2.34 16.31 -6.78
CA SER A 175 -0.88 16.37 -6.57
C SER A 175 -0.50 17.22 -5.35
N VAL A 176 -1.18 18.35 -5.09
CA VAL A 176 -0.95 19.13 -3.86
C VAL A 176 -1.38 18.33 -2.63
N ILE A 177 -2.55 17.71 -2.64
CA ILE A 177 -3.05 16.89 -1.52
C ILE A 177 -2.08 15.74 -1.23
N LYS A 178 -1.54 15.09 -2.27
CA LYS A 178 -0.49 14.08 -2.15
C LYS A 178 0.71 14.61 -1.40
N GLU A 179 1.24 15.75 -1.82
CA GLU A 179 2.43 16.34 -1.20
C GLU A 179 2.17 16.76 0.25
N ILE A 180 0.97 17.25 0.59
CA ILE A 180 0.59 17.55 1.99
C ILE A 180 0.56 16.27 2.81
N TYR A 181 -0.13 15.23 2.32
CA TYR A 181 -0.28 13.94 3.01
C TYR A 181 1.07 13.27 3.30
N LEU A 182 2.04 13.41 2.40
CA LEU A 182 3.38 12.86 2.58
C LEU A 182 4.25 13.61 3.60
N GLN A 183 3.75 14.71 4.17
CA GLN A 183 4.43 15.58 5.13
C GLN A 183 3.73 15.57 6.50
N MET A 184 3.40 14.37 6.98
CA MET A 184 2.61 14.14 8.20
C MET A 184 3.13 14.86 9.44
N ASP A 185 4.45 14.96 9.58
CA ASP A 185 5.13 15.56 10.72
C ASP A 185 5.08 17.09 10.74
N LYS A 186 4.89 17.75 9.60
CA LYS A 186 4.93 19.23 9.53
C LYS A 186 3.64 19.87 10.00
N LYS A 187 3.73 21.15 10.38
CA LYS A 187 2.54 22.01 10.53
C LYS A 187 1.81 22.13 9.20
N LEU A 188 0.48 22.16 9.22
CA LEU A 188 -0.36 22.18 8.03
C LEU A 188 -0.03 23.34 7.10
N LYS A 189 0.12 24.57 7.62
CA LYS A 189 0.52 25.74 6.81
C LYS A 189 1.84 25.56 6.07
N VAL A 190 2.80 24.87 6.69
CA VAL A 190 4.12 24.62 6.09
C VAL A 190 3.98 23.58 4.98
N ALA A 191 3.27 22.49 5.25
CA ALA A 191 3.00 21.43 4.27
C ALA A 191 2.26 21.97 3.03
N ILE A 192 1.21 22.79 3.21
CA ILE A 192 0.47 23.41 2.10
C ILE A 192 1.39 24.30 1.27
N ARG A 193 2.10 25.23 1.93
CA ARG A 193 3.00 26.16 1.25
C ARG A 193 4.05 25.44 0.41
N GLU A 194 4.72 24.44 0.98
CA GLU A 194 5.74 23.67 0.26
C GLU A 194 5.14 22.85 -0.89
N SER A 195 3.94 22.31 -0.71
CA SER A 195 3.21 21.60 -1.75
C SER A 195 2.83 22.52 -2.91
N TYR A 196 2.37 23.75 -2.63
CA TYR A 196 2.11 24.77 -3.65
C TYR A 196 3.38 25.17 -4.40
N CYS A 197 4.49 25.41 -3.70
CA CYS A 197 5.77 25.71 -4.36
C CYS A 197 6.21 24.55 -5.27
N LYS A 198 6.11 23.30 -4.81
CA LYS A 198 6.57 22.11 -5.54
C LYS A 198 5.70 21.80 -6.76
N VAL A 199 4.38 21.77 -6.58
CA VAL A 199 3.41 21.30 -7.58
C VAL A 199 2.94 22.43 -8.49
N LEU A 200 2.64 23.59 -7.92
CA LEU A 200 2.11 24.73 -8.67
C LEU A 200 3.20 25.70 -9.14
N LYS A 201 4.47 25.48 -8.75
CA LYS A 201 5.63 26.32 -9.09
C LYS A 201 5.49 27.77 -8.59
N LEU A 202 4.81 27.98 -7.47
CA LEU A 202 4.67 29.29 -6.85
C LEU A 202 5.91 29.66 -6.02
N THR A 203 6.15 30.97 -5.87
CA THR A 203 7.09 31.48 -4.87
C THR A 203 6.53 31.32 -3.46
N LYS A 204 7.39 31.38 -2.42
CA LYS A 204 6.95 31.33 -1.01
C LYS A 204 5.93 32.42 -0.67
N LYS A 205 6.10 33.62 -1.23
CA LYS A 205 5.17 34.76 -1.05
C LYS A 205 3.80 34.42 -1.62
N GLN A 206 3.74 34.03 -2.90
CA GLN A 206 2.49 33.64 -3.57
C GLN A 206 1.80 32.45 -2.89
N ALA A 207 2.58 31.47 -2.40
CA ALA A 207 2.03 30.32 -1.69
C ALA A 207 1.40 30.70 -0.34
N ASN A 208 2.01 31.65 0.40
CA ASN A 208 1.45 32.18 1.64
C ASN A 208 0.15 32.96 1.40
N GLU A 209 0.10 33.78 0.34
CA GLU A 209 -1.10 34.54 -0.05
C GLU A 209 -2.28 33.63 -0.44
N ARG A 210 -2.02 32.38 -0.84
CA ARG A 210 -3.02 31.37 -1.23
C ARG A 210 -3.34 30.35 -0.13
N LEU A 211 -2.85 30.53 1.10
CA LEU A 211 -3.19 29.62 2.19
C LEU A 211 -4.71 29.64 2.44
N PRO A 212 -5.34 28.47 2.66
CA PRO A 212 -6.76 28.39 2.96
C PRO A 212 -7.06 29.01 4.32
N LYS A 213 -8.28 29.54 4.49
CA LYS A 213 -8.73 30.13 5.77
C LYS A 213 -9.25 29.01 6.67
N LEU A 214 -8.31 28.32 7.33
CA LEU A 214 -8.57 27.25 8.29
C LEU A 214 -8.03 27.64 9.67
N ASP A 215 -8.82 27.42 10.71
CA ASP A 215 -8.48 27.71 12.11
C ASP A 215 -7.43 26.73 12.70
N TYR A 216 -7.16 25.62 12.02
CA TYR A 216 -6.20 24.58 12.42
C TYR A 216 -4.90 24.55 11.59
N LEU A 217 -4.54 25.65 10.90
CA LEU A 217 -3.28 25.73 10.12
C LEU A 217 -2.00 25.47 10.93
N GLU A 218 -2.04 25.66 12.25
CA GLU A 218 -0.91 25.41 13.15
C GLU A 218 -0.78 23.93 13.59
N LYS A 219 -1.81 23.09 13.39
CA LYS A 219 -1.76 21.67 13.72
C LYS A 219 -0.74 20.95 12.85
N ARG A 220 -0.15 19.86 13.37
CA ARG A 220 0.62 18.93 12.55
C ARG A 220 -0.32 18.13 11.66
N VAL A 221 0.11 17.79 10.45
CA VAL A 221 -0.74 17.13 9.45
C VAL A 221 -1.33 15.81 9.96
N TYR A 222 -0.56 15.01 10.71
CA TYR A 222 -1.06 13.77 11.31
C TYR A 222 -2.16 13.96 12.37
N MET A 223 -2.30 15.18 12.93
CA MET A 223 -3.31 15.48 13.95
C MET A 223 -4.67 15.87 13.36
N LEU A 224 -4.76 16.04 12.04
CA LEU A 224 -6.03 16.39 11.40
C LEU A 224 -7.00 15.22 11.47
N ASN A 225 -8.22 15.48 11.91
CA ASN A 225 -9.31 14.51 11.89
C ASN A 225 -9.97 14.41 10.51
N TYR A 226 -10.93 13.49 10.38
CA TYR A 226 -11.68 13.26 9.13
C TYR A 226 -12.34 14.53 8.57
N ILE A 227 -12.98 15.34 9.43
CA ILE A 227 -13.71 16.55 9.02
C ILE A 227 -12.72 17.61 8.53
N GLU A 228 -11.62 17.80 9.26
CA GLU A 228 -10.57 18.76 8.91
C GLU A 228 -9.90 18.40 7.57
N TRP A 229 -9.61 17.12 7.35
CA TRP A 229 -9.10 16.65 6.05
C TRP A 229 -10.10 16.88 4.92
N LYS A 230 -11.39 16.60 5.16
CA LYS A 230 -12.44 16.83 4.16
C LYS A 230 -12.55 18.31 3.79
N GLN A 231 -12.53 19.21 4.78
CA GLN A 231 -12.54 20.66 4.56
C GLN A 231 -11.28 21.13 3.82
N LEU A 232 -10.10 20.66 4.23
CA LEU A 232 -8.85 20.95 3.53
C LEU A 232 -8.93 20.57 2.06
N ILE A 233 -9.36 19.34 1.75
CA ILE A 233 -9.51 18.86 0.37
C ILE A 233 -10.45 19.75 -0.45
N LEU A 234 -11.49 20.34 0.16
CA LEU A 234 -12.39 21.25 -0.56
C LEU A 234 -11.76 22.62 -0.86
N GLN A 235 -10.84 23.09 0.00
CA GLN A 235 -10.23 24.43 -0.12
C GLN A 235 -8.91 24.47 -0.92
N ILE A 236 -8.25 23.32 -1.13
CA ILE A 236 -7.11 23.16 -2.05
C ILE A 236 -7.60 23.03 -3.50
#